data_AF-A0AAE0EDA7-F1
#
_entry.id   AF-A0AAE0EDA7-F1
#
_cell.length_a   1.000
_cell.length_b   1.000
_cell.length_c   1.000
_cell.angle_alpha   90.00
_cell.angle_beta   90.00
_cell.angle_gamma   90.00
#
_symmetry.space_group_name_H-M   'P 1'
#
loop_
_entity.id
_entity.type
_entity.pdbx_description
1 polymer ?
#
loop_
_entity_poly.entity_id
_entity_poly.type
_entity_poly.pdbx_seq_one_letter_code
_entity_poly.pdbx_strand_id
1 'polypeptide(L)' 'MVSHIANEFQVPLLSFASTDPTLSSLQYPYFVRTTRSDLFQMSAIADMVSYYGWRDVIALYVDDDYGRNGVAALGDKLA' A
#
# COMPACT_ATOMS: atom_id res chain seq x y z
N MET A 1 -9.17 -9.68 5.07
CA MET A 1 -10.01 -10.66 5.80
C MET A 1 -10.09 -10.37 7.30
N VAL A 2 -9.01 -10.46 8.09
CA VAL A 2 -9.07 -10.19 9.56
C VAL A 2 -9.47 -8.74 9.88
N SER A 3 -9.02 -7.78 9.08
CA SER A 3 -9.40 -6.36 9.21
C SER A 3 -10.91 -6.10 9.11
N HIS A 4 -11.63 -6.89 8.30
CA HIS A 4 -13.08 -6.76 8.16
C HIS A 4 -13.77 -7.22 9.45
N ILE A 5 -13.38 -8.38 9.97
CA ILE A 5 -13.92 -8.92 11.23
C ILE A 5 -13.65 -7.95 12.38
N ALA A 6 -12.42 -7.43 12.49
CA ALA A 6 -12.05 -6.47 13.51
C ALA A 6 -12.91 -5.21 13.49
N ASN A 7 -13.20 -4.68 12.29
CA ASN A 7 -14.13 -3.57 12.13
C ASN A 7 -15.56 -3.90 12.55
N GLU A 8 -16.11 -5.03 12.07
CA GLU A 8 -17.49 -5.45 12.35
C GLU A 8 -17.74 -5.57 13.85
N PHE A 9 -16.78 -6.13 14.58
CA PHE A 9 -16.84 -6.27 16.04
C PHE A 9 -16.28 -5.07 16.81
N GLN A 10 -15.81 -4.04 16.12
CA GLN A 10 -15.25 -2.82 16.72
C GLN A 10 -14.07 -3.10 17.67
N VAL A 11 -13.27 -4.14 17.37
CA VAL A 11 -12.10 -4.54 18.14
C VAL A 11 -10.83 -4.02 17.47
N PRO A 12 -9.96 -3.27 18.17
CA PRO A 12 -8.70 -2.82 17.61
C PRO A 12 -7.83 -4.00 17.14
N LEU A 13 -7.44 -4.00 15.86
CA LEU A 13 -6.49 -4.94 15.29
C LEU A 13 -5.16 -4.23 15.06
N LEU A 14 -4.15 -4.61 15.85
CA LEU A 14 -2.79 -4.11 15.70
C LEU A 14 -1.96 -5.05 14.81
N SER A 15 -1.50 -4.56 13.66
CA SER A 15 -0.58 -5.28 12.78
C SER A 15 0.84 -4.71 12.83
N PHE A 16 1.81 -5.61 12.79
CA PHE A 16 3.24 -5.26 12.81
C PHE A 16 3.90 -5.30 11.42
N ALA A 17 3.27 -5.96 10.45
CA ALA A 17 3.89 -6.27 9.16
C ALA A 17 3.01 -5.93 7.94
N SER A 18 1.76 -5.52 8.14
CA SER A 18 0.86 -5.20 7.02
C SER A 18 1.13 -3.81 6.44
N THR A 19 1.72 -3.77 5.24
CA THR A 19 2.16 -2.54 4.57
C THR A 19 1.26 -2.10 3.40
N ASP A 20 0.32 -2.94 2.97
CA ASP A 20 -0.62 -2.67 1.85
C ASP A 20 -1.27 -1.28 1.96
N PRO A 21 -1.27 -0.46 0.88
CA PRO A 21 -1.92 0.86 0.85
C PRO A 21 -3.42 0.84 1.11
N THR A 22 -4.13 -0.24 0.76
CA THR A 22 -5.59 -0.36 0.91
C THR A 22 -6.03 -0.63 2.35
N LEU A 23 -5.13 -1.07 3.22
CA LEU A 23 -5.36 -1.20 4.67
C LEU A 23 -5.29 0.19 5.35
N SER A 24 -6.19 1.08 4.94
CA SER A 24 -6.29 2.46 5.40
C SER A 24 -7.34 2.60 6.52
N SER A 25 -7.21 3.66 7.33
CA SER A 25 -8.17 3.97 8.39
C SER A 25 -9.56 4.36 7.86
N LEU A 26 -9.64 4.84 6.61
CA LEU A 26 -10.92 5.19 5.99
C LEU A 26 -11.77 3.94 5.71
N GLN A 27 -11.13 2.85 5.26
CA GLN A 27 -11.80 1.58 5.02
C GLN A 27 -11.83 0.70 6.29
N TYR A 28 -10.81 0.80 7.14
CA TYR A 28 -10.67 0.03 8.37
C TYR A 28 -10.39 0.89 9.60
N PRO A 29 -11.40 1.53 10.20
CA PRO A 29 -11.23 2.42 11.35
C PRO A 29 -10.61 1.75 12.58
N TYR A 30 -10.78 0.44 12.75
CA TYR A 30 -10.24 -0.33 13.88
C TYR A 30 -8.90 -1.01 13.56
N PHE A 31 -8.38 -0.81 12.35
CA PHE A 31 -7.07 -1.31 11.97
C PHE A 31 -5.99 -0.29 12.34
N VAL A 32 -5.02 -0.74 13.12
CA VAL A 32 -3.83 0.03 13.49
C VAL A 32 -2.61 -0.75 13.02
N ARG A 33 -1.62 -0.06 12.46
CA ARG A 33 -0.34 -0.66 12.10
C ARG A 33 0.83 0.07 12.71
N THR A 34 1.88 -0.67 13.08
CA THR A 34 3.15 -0.09 13.56
C THR A 34 4.19 0.06 12.45
N THR A 35 3.89 -0.42 11.24
CA THR A 35 4.73 -0.27 10.05
C THR A 35 4.25 0.87 9.15
N ARG A 36 5.06 1.23 8.15
CA ARG A 36 4.71 2.24 7.14
C ARG A 36 3.91 1.61 6.00
N SER A 37 3.14 2.45 5.31
CA SER A 37 2.46 2.04 4.07
C SER A 37 3.46 1.90 2.93
N ASP A 38 3.22 0.95 2.02
CA ASP A 38 3.98 0.87 0.77
C ASP A 38 3.71 2.06 -0.16
N LEU A 39 2.69 2.87 0.10
CA LEU A 39 2.49 4.16 -0.57
C LEU A 39 3.73 5.06 -0.46
N PHE A 40 4.46 5.00 0.66
CA PHE A 40 5.73 5.73 0.82
C PHE A 40 6.83 5.15 -0.07
N GLN A 41 6.92 3.82 -0.17
CA GLN A 41 7.87 3.16 -1.06
C GLN A 41 7.57 3.47 -2.54
N MET A 42 6.30 3.42 -2.95
CA MET A 42 5.91 3.75 -4.33
C MET A 42 6.16 5.22 -4.66
N SER A 43 5.97 6.13 -3.69
CA SER A 43 6.33 7.54 -3.87
C SER A 43 7.84 7.71 -4.06
N ALA A 44 8.66 7.03 -3.26
CA ALA A 44 10.12 7.09 -3.41
C ALA A 44 10.60 6.50 -4.75
N ILE A 45 9.96 5.44 -5.24
CA ILE A 45 10.27 4.87 -6.56
C ILE A 45 9.90 5.88 -7.67
N ALA A 46 8.74 6.50 -7.60
CA ALA A 46 8.34 7.53 -8.57
C ALA A 46 9.30 8.75 -8.55
N ASP A 47 9.72 9.19 -7.37
CA ASP A 47 10.72 10.26 -7.22
C ASP A 47 12.06 9.86 -7.88
N MET A 48 12.49 8.60 -7.75
CA MET A 48 13.68 8.10 -8.45
C MET A 48 13.50 8.12 -9.97
N VAL A 49 12.38 7.63 -10.49
CA VAL A 49 12.07 7.64 -11.93
C VAL A 49 12.13 9.07 -12.48
N SER A 50 11.52 10.01 -11.76
CA SER A 50 11.52 11.44 -12.10
C SER A 50 12.93 12.03 -12.05
N TYR A 51 13.68 11.77 -10.98
CA TYR A 51 15.03 12.31 -10.79
C TYR A 51 16.01 11.87 -11.90
N TYR A 52 15.94 10.60 -12.32
CA TYR A 52 16.79 10.08 -13.40
C TYR A 52 16.22 10.31 -14.80
N GLY A 53 15.00 10.83 -14.92
CA GLY A 53 14.35 11.11 -16.21
C GLY A 53 14.05 9.87 -17.04
N TRP A 54 13.79 8.71 -16.41
CA TRP A 54 13.43 7.48 -17.11
C TRP A 54 12.04 7.63 -17.73
N ARG A 55 11.92 7.32 -19.03
CA ARG A 55 10.67 7.47 -19.80
C ARG A 55 9.85 6.20 -19.88
N ASP A 56 10.52 5.05 -19.79
CA ASP A 56 9.91 3.73 -19.91
C ASP A 56 10.38 2.87 -18.73
N VAL A 57 9.43 2.38 -17.94
CA VAL A 57 9.67 1.52 -16.77
C VAL A 57 8.76 0.30 -16.81
N ILE A 58 9.28 -0.85 -16.38
CA ILE A 58 8.50 -2.09 -16.28
C ILE A 58 8.38 -2.42 -14.79
N ALA A 59 7.15 -2.51 -14.29
CA ALA A 59 6.87 -2.97 -12.94
C ALA A 59 6.60 -4.48 -12.93
N LEU A 60 7.34 -5.21 -12.11
CA LEU A 60 7.10 -6.63 -11.82
C LEU A 60 6.54 -6.73 -10.40
N TYR A 61 5.44 -7.45 -10.24
CA TYR A 61 4.76 -7.61 -8.96
C TYR A 61 4.21 -9.03 -8.84
N VAL A 62 3.98 -9.47 -7.60
CA VAL A 62 3.30 -10.74 -7.31
C VAL A 62 1.82 -10.57 -7.65
N ASP A 63 1.23 -11.50 -8.41
CA ASP A 63 -0.18 -11.41 -8.83
C ASP A 63 -1.17 -11.78 -7.71
N ASP A 64 -1.10 -11.05 -6.61
CA ASP A 64 -2.03 -11.06 -5.49
C ASP A 64 -2.52 -9.64 -5.19
N ASP A 65 -3.44 -9.49 -4.23
CA ASP A 65 -4.01 -8.18 -3.90
C ASP A 65 -2.92 -7.21 -3.45
N TYR A 66 -1.95 -7.68 -2.69
CA TYR A 66 -0.84 -6.87 -2.19
C TYR A 66 0.00 -6.29 -3.34
N GLY A 67 0.43 -7.13 -4.28
CA GLY A 67 1.20 -6.71 -5.43
C GLY A 67 0.40 -5.82 -6.39
N ARG A 68 -0.88 -6.16 -6.65
CA ARG A 68 -1.77 -5.34 -7.47
C ARG A 68 -2.01 -3.95 -6.88
N ASN A 69 -2.23 -3.87 -5.57
CA ASN A 69 -2.42 -2.61 -4.86
C ASN A 69 -1.13 -1.77 -4.88
N GLY A 70 0.02 -2.42 -4.71
CA GLY A 70 1.33 -1.78 -4.81
C GLY A 70 1.58 -1.16 -6.19
N VAL A 71 1.36 -1.94 -7.27
CA VAL A 71 1.59 -1.43 -8.64
C VAL A 71 0.57 -0.37 -9.04
N ALA A 72 -0.68 -0.46 -8.57
CA ALA A 72 -1.68 0.59 -8.76
C ALA A 72 -1.23 1.89 -8.07
N ALA A 73 -0.78 1.81 -6.82
CA ALA A 73 -0.23 2.96 -6.10
C ALA A 73 1.02 3.56 -6.77
N LEU A 74 1.86 2.73 -7.41
CA LEU A 74 2.97 3.22 -8.23
C LEU A 74 2.47 3.95 -9.48
N GLY A 75 1.47 3.39 -10.17
CA GLY A 75 0.83 4.02 -11.33
C GLY A 75 0.30 5.41 -11.00
N ASP A 76 -0.40 5.56 -9.87
CA ASP A 76 -0.91 6.84 -9.39
C ASP A 76 0.20 7.86 -9.08
N LYS A 77 1.39 7.39 -8.69
CA LYS A 77 2.54 8.26 -8.36
C LYS A 77 3.37 8.65 -9.57
N LEU A 78 3.31 7.86 -10.65
CA LEU A 78 3.98 8.12 -11.91
C LEU A 78 3.16 9.01 -12.86
N ALA A 79 1.85 9.18 -12.59
CA ALA A 79 0.95 10.05 -13.33
C ALA A 79 1.24 11.54 -13.10
#